data_AF-A0A2M8PDX1-F1
#
_entry.id   AF-A0A2M8PDX1-F1
#
_cell.length_a   1.000
_cell.length_b   1.000
_cell.length_c   1.000
_cell.angle_alpha   90.00
_cell.angle_beta   90.00
_cell.angle_gamma   90.00
#
_symmetry.space_group_name_H-M   'P 1'
#
loop_
_entity.id
_entity.type
_entity.pdbx_description
1 polymer ?
#
loop_
_entity_poly.entity_id
_entity_poly.type
_entity_poly.pdbx_seq_one_letter_code
_entity_poly.pdbx_strand_id
1 'polypeptide(L)' 'MSDLPDQSDWLEEFWSDLLSEEVTRVAAAWALLQEAEERQAVRDHLYKMATEAGWAAVQRQAARAALAVIAPEIDLRD' A
#
# COMPACT_ATOMS: atom_id res chain seq x y z
N MET A 1 -32.39 1.76 -6.26
CA MET A 1 -31.00 1.48 -6.66
C MET A 1 -30.12 2.05 -5.57
N SER A 2 -29.36 1.21 -4.87
CA SER A 2 -28.32 1.69 -3.97
C SER A 2 -27.08 1.95 -4.82
N ASP A 3 -26.83 3.21 -5.13
CA ASP A 3 -25.59 3.71 -5.76
C ASP A 3 -24.54 4.04 -4.69
N LEU A 4 -24.34 3.14 -3.72
CA LEU A 4 -23.18 3.22 -2.83
C LEU A 4 -22.11 2.30 -3.39
N PRO A 5 -20.86 2.76 -3.54
CA PRO A 5 -19.77 1.88 -3.98
C PRO A 5 -19.73 0.65 -3.07
N ASP A 6 -19.59 -0.52 -3.68
CA ASP A 6 -19.42 -1.74 -2.91
C ASP A 6 -18.13 -1.60 -2.09
N GLN A 7 -18.08 -2.17 -0.90
CA GLN A 7 -16.86 -2.15 -0.08
C GLN A 7 -15.66 -2.77 -0.84
N SER A 8 -15.95 -3.66 -1.81
CA SER A 8 -14.97 -4.19 -2.75
C SER A 8 -14.33 -3.12 -3.64
N ASP A 9 -15.12 -2.18 -4.16
CA ASP A 9 -14.63 -1.15 -5.09
C ASP A 9 -13.69 -0.18 -4.38
N TRP A 10 -14.05 0.22 -3.17
CA TRP A 10 -13.19 1.08 -2.35
C TRP A 10 -11.86 0.40 -2.01
N LEU A 11 -11.89 -0.91 -1.68
CA LEU A 11 -10.68 -1.65 -1.35
C LEU A 11 -9.77 -1.81 -2.57
N GLU A 12 -10.34 -2.08 -3.75
CA GLU A 12 -9.58 -2.17 -5.00
C GLU A 12 -8.92 -0.83 -5.35
N GLU A 13 -9.65 0.28 -5.24
CA GLU A 13 -9.12 1.63 -5.47
C GLU A 13 -8.00 1.97 -4.48
N PHE A 14 -8.21 1.68 -3.20
CA PHE A 14 -7.21 1.88 -2.15
C PHE A 14 -5.89 1.16 -2.47
N TRP A 15 -5.94 -0.13 -2.84
CA TRP A 15 -4.73 -0.87 -3.19
C TRP A 15 -4.12 -0.41 -4.51
N SER A 16 -4.94 -0.01 -5.49
CA SER A 16 -4.47 0.55 -6.75
C SER A 16 -3.68 1.83 -6.55
N ASP A 17 -4.17 2.74 -5.70
CA ASP A 17 -3.49 3.98 -5.36
C ASP A 17 -2.23 3.74 -4.52
N LEU A 18 -2.32 2.88 -3.51
CA LEU A 18 -1.21 2.60 -2.60
C LEU A 18 -0.04 1.89 -3.29
N LEU A 19 -0.32 1.06 -4.31
CA LEU A 19 0.69 0.33 -5.10
C LEU A 19 0.99 0.98 -6.45
N SER A 20 0.55 2.23 -6.66
CA SER A 20 0.69 2.94 -7.94
C SER A 20 2.13 3.35 -8.29
N GLU A 21 3.06 3.28 -7.34
CA GLU A 21 4.42 3.87 -7.43
C GLU A 21 4.45 5.41 -7.53
N GLU A 22 3.28 6.06 -7.51
CA GLU A 22 3.15 7.52 -7.60
C GLU A 22 3.08 8.15 -6.22
N VAL A 23 4.12 8.89 -5.83
CA VAL A 23 4.29 9.46 -4.47
C VAL A 23 3.03 10.15 -3.94
N THR A 24 2.36 10.95 -4.78
CA THR A 24 1.16 11.69 -4.37
C THR A 24 -0.04 10.76 -4.13
N ARG A 25 -0.23 9.74 -4.97
CA ARG A 25 -1.33 8.76 -4.81
C ARG A 25 -1.11 7.88 -3.59
N VAL A 26 0.12 7.40 -3.40
CA VAL A 26 0.52 6.62 -2.22
C VAL A 26 0.27 7.42 -0.93
N ALA A 27 0.73 8.67 -0.87
CA ALA A 27 0.53 9.52 0.30
C ALA A 27 -0.96 9.82 0.56
N ALA A 28 -1.76 10.01 -0.49
CA ALA A 28 -3.19 10.24 -0.39
C ALA A 28 -3.93 9.00 0.14
N ALA A 29 -3.68 7.82 -0.43
CA ALA A 29 -4.29 6.57 0.03
C ALA A 29 -3.91 6.26 1.48
N TRP A 30 -2.64 6.45 1.84
CA TRP A 30 -2.17 6.26 3.21
C TRP A 30 -2.87 7.19 4.23
N ALA A 31 -3.17 8.42 3.84
CA ALA A 31 -3.86 9.38 4.70
C ALA A 31 -5.32 8.99 5.00
N LEU A 32 -5.92 8.09 4.21
CA LEU A 32 -7.28 7.59 4.45
C LEU A 32 -7.37 6.64 5.64
N LEU A 33 -6.30 5.92 5.95
CA LEU A 33 -6.24 5.05 7.12
C LEU A 33 -6.10 5.94 8.36
N GLN A 34 -7.10 5.95 9.25
CA GLN A 34 -7.07 6.75 10.47
C GLN A 34 -6.64 5.92 11.69
N GLU A 35 -6.97 4.64 11.69
CA GLU A 35 -6.69 3.76 12.81
C GLU A 35 -5.25 3.26 12.79
N ALA A 36 -4.58 3.31 13.94
CA ALA A 36 -3.19 2.91 14.07
C ALA A 36 -2.98 1.42 13.74
N GLU A 37 -3.95 0.58 14.08
CA GLU A 37 -3.93 -0.86 13.78
C GLU A 37 -4.00 -1.14 12.28
N GLU A 38 -4.87 -0.44 11.54
CA GLU A 38 -4.97 -0.57 10.07
C GLU A 38 -3.67 -0.14 9.39
N ARG A 39 -3.12 0.99 9.83
CA ARG A 39 -1.81 1.47 9.35
C ARG A 39 -0.72 0.44 9.57
N GLN A 40 -0.65 -0.14 10.77
CA GLN A 40 0.34 -1.17 11.07
C GLN A 40 0.15 -2.41 10.19
N ALA A 41 -1.09 -2.90 10.04
CA ALA A 41 -1.39 -4.06 9.21
C ALA A 41 -1.00 -3.86 7.74
N VAL A 42 -1.29 -2.68 7.17
CA VAL A 42 -0.91 -2.34 5.79
C VAL A 42 0.60 -2.22 5.63
N ARG A 43 1.31 -1.58 6.58
CA ARG A 43 2.78 -1.52 6.57
C ARG A 43 3.40 -2.91 6.61
N ASP A 44 2.92 -3.77 7.50
CA ASP A 44 3.41 -5.14 7.62
C ASP A 44 3.15 -5.94 6.33
N HIS A 45 1.99 -5.74 5.70
CA HIS A 45 1.68 -6.38 4.43
C HIS A 45 2.64 -5.94 3.32
N LEU A 46 2.87 -4.63 3.16
CA LEU A 46 3.82 -4.09 2.19
C LEU A 46 5.25 -4.60 2.46
N TYR A 47 5.66 -4.70 3.72
CA TYR A 47 6.99 -5.21 4.06
C TYR A 47 7.15 -6.68 3.63
N LYS A 48 6.13 -7.52 3.87
CA LYS A 48 6.12 -8.91 3.39
C LYS A 48 6.15 -8.97 1.87
N MET A 49 5.34 -8.15 1.20
CA MET A 49 5.37 -8.04 -0.26
C MET A 49 6.77 -7.70 -0.78
N ALA A 50 7.48 -6.79 -0.14
CA ALA A 50 8.78 -6.30 -0.58
C ALA A 50 9.95 -7.28 -0.33
N THR A 51 9.83 -8.16 0.66
CA THR A 51 10.96 -8.97 1.19
C THR A 51 10.77 -10.48 1.07
N GLU A 52 9.54 -10.98 1.12
CA GLU A 52 9.28 -12.42 1.08
C GLU A 52 9.35 -12.98 -0.36
N ALA A 53 9.81 -14.23 -0.46
CA ALA A 53 9.73 -15.00 -1.69
C ALA A 53 8.26 -15.33 -2.02
N GLY A 54 7.89 -15.33 -3.30
CA GLY A 54 6.53 -15.64 -3.76
C GLY A 54 5.79 -14.46 -4.39
N TRP A 55 6.26 -13.24 -4.15
CA TRP A 55 5.75 -12.04 -4.83
C TRP A 55 6.43 -11.82 -6.17
N ALA A 56 5.65 -11.37 -7.16
CA ALA A 56 6.19 -11.01 -8.47
C ALA A 56 7.14 -9.79 -8.35
N ALA A 57 8.11 -9.67 -9.27
CA ALA A 57 9.07 -8.57 -9.24
C ALA A 57 8.39 -7.19 -9.25
N VAL A 58 7.32 -7.03 -10.04
CA VAL A 58 6.52 -5.80 -10.10
C VAL A 58 5.80 -5.50 -8.77
N GLN A 59 5.32 -6.52 -8.06
CA GLN A 59 4.67 -6.35 -6.75
C GLN A 59 5.68 -5.94 -5.67
N ARG A 60 6.87 -6.55 -5.70
CA ARG A 60 7.99 -6.15 -4.82
C ARG A 60 8.38 -4.69 -5.05
N GLN A 61 8.51 -4.30 -6.32
CA GLN A 61 8.86 -2.95 -6.70
C GLN A 61 7.80 -1.94 -6.22
N ALA A 62 6.53 -2.20 -6.49
CA ALA A 62 5.42 -1.37 -6.02
C ALA A 62 5.39 -1.23 -4.49
N ALA A 63 5.57 -2.33 -3.76
CA ALA A 63 5.61 -2.32 -2.30
C ALA A 63 6.81 -1.53 -1.75
N ARG A 64 8.00 -1.65 -2.37
CA ARG A 64 9.19 -0.85 -2.01
C ARG A 64 8.95 0.64 -2.23
N ALA A 65 8.34 1.01 -3.36
CA ALA A 65 7.99 2.39 -3.65
C ALA A 65 6.99 2.93 -2.62
N ALA A 66 5.97 2.16 -2.26
CA ALA A 66 5.00 2.54 -1.23
C ALA A 66 5.66 2.76 0.14
N LEU A 67 6.49 1.81 0.59
CA LEU A 67 7.22 1.89 1.87
C LEU A 67 8.19 3.08 1.92
N ALA A 68 8.84 3.42 0.80
CA ALA A 68 9.70 4.60 0.74
C ALA A 68 8.95 5.92 1.01
N VAL A 69 7.64 5.96 0.74
CA VAL A 69 6.79 7.13 1.00
C VAL A 69 6.27 7.13 2.45
N ILE A 70 5.78 5.99 2.95
CA ILE A 70 5.01 5.94 4.20
C ILE A 70 5.83 5.50 5.43
N ALA A 71 6.98 4.88 5.19
CA ALA A 71 7.89 4.35 6.21
C ALA A 71 9.35 4.54 5.76
N PRO A 72 9.81 5.78 5.50
CA PRO A 72 11.14 6.07 4.97
C PRO A 72 12.28 5.61 5.88
N GLU A 73 11.99 5.29 7.14
CA GLU A 73 12.93 4.68 8.07
C GLU A 73 13.26 3.20 7.74
N ILE A 74 12.45 2.52 6.91
CA ILE A 74 12.70 1.16 6.46
C ILE A 74 13.63 1.20 5.26
N ASP A 75 14.90 0.80 5.44
CA ASP A 75 15.85 0.67 4.34
C ASP A 75 15.70 -0.70 3.68
N LEU A 76 15.20 -0.70 2.43
CA LEU A 76 15.03 -1.88 1.58
C LEU A 76 16.03 -1.93 0.42
N ARG A 77 17.15 -1.20 0.55
CA ARG A 77 18.24 -1.27 -0.41
C ARG A 77 19.05 -2.53 -0.11
N ASP A 78 18.89 -3.54 -0.96
CA ASP A 78 19.77 -4.71 -1.02
C ASP A 78 21.13 -4.35 -1.65
#